data_AF-A0A4R9HZP1-F1
#
_entry.id   AF-A0A4R9HZP1-F1
#
_cell.length_a   1.000
_cell.length_b   1.000
_cell.length_c   1.000
_cell.angle_alpha   90.00
_cell.angle_beta   90.00
_cell.angle_gamma   90.00
#
_symmetry.space_group_name_H-M   'P 1'
#
loop_
_entity.id
_entity.type
_entity.pdbx_description
1 polymer ?
#
loop_
_entity_poly.entity_id
_entity_poly.type
_entity_poly.pdbx_seq_one_letter_code
_entity_poly.pdbx_strand_id
1 'polypeptide(L)'
;MVNKIKSLYYRYKGIVWPTQPMESGEVSDLHKNALRDLLLVSGIYLILYFFFFIVKYSTYQKYNNQVVADLNAKNASGILHFLNTYPGNVIYIFISLIIFSVMMVLVSYLLSFLLETEKRKFAIHSAITLRSVATAFSVFPIVLIVNSVFPINESSGRFASSLLVSSWIILAGASYILSVRSYMIDNASMYGQPKRRSAIVWTIPFYTVLNFMFGVIFN
;
A
#
# COMPACT_ATOMS: atom_id res chain seq x y z
N MET A 1 -19.72 8.86 -21.12
CA MET A 1 -19.10 8.78 -19.76
C MET A 1 -19.10 7.36 -19.20
N VAL A 2 -20.20 6.59 -19.34
CA VAL A 2 -20.37 5.21 -18.83
C VAL A 2 -19.22 4.24 -19.18
N ASN A 3 -18.66 4.31 -20.40
CA ASN A 3 -17.54 3.44 -20.81
C ASN A 3 -16.23 3.67 -20.04
N LYS A 4 -15.93 4.91 -19.63
CA LYS A 4 -14.67 5.21 -18.91
C LYS A 4 -14.70 4.70 -17.47
N ILE A 5 -15.84 4.84 -16.79
CA ILE A 5 -16.04 4.34 -15.42
C ILE A 5 -15.98 2.81 -15.40
N LYS A 6 -16.65 2.16 -16.37
CA LYS A 6 -16.63 0.70 -16.51
C LYS A 6 -15.20 0.17 -16.74
N SER A 7 -14.42 0.85 -17.60
CA SER A 7 -13.00 0.52 -17.82
C SER A 7 -12.16 0.68 -16.56
N LEU A 8 -12.36 1.77 -15.80
CA LEU A 8 -11.66 2.01 -14.54
C LEU A 8 -11.98 0.91 -13.51
N TYR A 9 -13.25 0.53 -13.40
CA TYR A 9 -13.71 -0.53 -12.51
C TYR A 9 -13.04 -1.87 -12.84
N TYR A 10 -13.03 -2.28 -14.11
CA TYR A 10 -12.39 -3.56 -14.48
C TYR A 10 -10.88 -3.53 -14.27
N ARG A 11 -10.23 -2.38 -14.52
CA ARG A 11 -8.81 -2.22 -14.21
C ARG A 11 -8.56 -2.37 -12.71
N TYR A 12 -9.30 -1.65 -11.88
CA TYR A 12 -9.16 -1.75 -10.42
C TYR A 12 -9.44 -3.16 -9.90
N LYS A 13 -10.48 -3.83 -10.42
CA LYS A 13 -10.76 -5.25 -10.14
C LYS A 13 -9.57 -6.15 -10.48
N GLY A 14 -8.91 -5.90 -11.62
CA GLY A 14 -7.71 -6.62 -12.04
C GLY A 14 -6.49 -6.39 -11.14
N ILE A 15 -6.42 -5.24 -10.45
CA ILE A 15 -5.38 -4.96 -9.45
C ILE A 15 -5.71 -5.66 -8.13
N VAL A 16 -6.96 -5.60 -7.66
CA VAL A 16 -7.37 -6.23 -6.38
C VAL A 16 -7.25 -7.75 -6.45
N TRP A 17 -7.58 -8.34 -7.59
CA TRP A 17 -7.59 -9.79 -7.77
C TRP A 17 -6.91 -10.19 -9.08
N PRO A 18 -5.56 -10.16 -9.13
CA PRO A 18 -4.82 -10.48 -10.34
C PRO A 18 -4.92 -11.99 -10.63
N THR A 19 -5.79 -12.35 -11.57
CA THR A 19 -5.98 -13.74 -12.04
C THR A 19 -5.14 -14.08 -13.26
N GLN A 20 -4.67 -13.06 -13.98
CA GLN A 20 -3.92 -13.20 -15.21
C GLN A 20 -2.51 -12.61 -15.05
N PRO A 21 -1.50 -13.20 -15.69
CA PRO A 21 -0.16 -12.63 -15.74
C PRO A 21 -0.18 -11.28 -16.46
N MET A 22 0.85 -10.47 -16.24
CA MET A 22 1.07 -9.28 -17.07
C MET A 22 1.16 -9.70 -18.54
N GLU A 23 0.42 -9.00 -19.40
CA GLU A 23 0.52 -9.20 -20.84
C GLU A 23 1.95 -8.91 -21.30
N SER A 24 2.56 -9.84 -22.01
CA SER A 24 3.89 -9.64 -22.59
C SER A 24 3.83 -8.51 -23.61
N GLY A 25 4.67 -7.50 -23.43
CA GLY A 25 4.73 -6.32 -24.30
C GLY A 25 6.08 -5.62 -24.14
N GLU A 26 6.20 -4.42 -24.69
CA GLU A 26 7.40 -3.61 -24.48
C GLU A 26 7.62 -3.33 -22.98
N VAL A 27 8.89 -3.33 -22.56
CA VAL A 27 9.28 -3.12 -21.17
C VAL A 27 8.79 -1.75 -20.64
N SER A 28 8.80 -0.75 -21.51
CA SER A 28 8.24 0.60 -21.28
C SER A 28 6.76 0.54 -20.88
N ASP A 29 5.97 -0.23 -21.62
CA ASP A 29 4.53 -0.36 -21.40
C ASP A 29 4.19 -1.13 -20.12
N LEU A 30 4.95 -2.19 -19.81
CA LEU A 30 4.84 -2.93 -18.56
C LEU A 30 5.01 -2.00 -17.34
N HIS A 31 6.07 -1.20 -17.37
CA HIS A 31 6.36 -0.23 -16.32
C HIS A 31 5.30 0.85 -16.19
N LYS A 32 4.90 1.43 -17.32
CA LYS A 32 3.89 2.49 -17.36
C LYS A 32 2.56 1.98 -16.81
N ASN A 33 2.17 0.75 -17.15
CA ASN A 33 0.97 0.12 -16.64
C ASN A 33 1.04 -0.13 -15.13
N ALA A 34 2.15 -0.69 -14.63
CA ALA A 34 2.33 -0.94 -13.21
C ALA A 34 2.32 0.36 -12.38
N LEU A 35 2.98 1.42 -12.87
CA LEU A 35 2.95 2.73 -12.23
C LEU A 35 1.54 3.33 -12.24
N ARG A 36 0.82 3.20 -13.35
CA ARG A 36 -0.57 3.68 -13.47
C ARG A 36 -1.50 2.92 -12.52
N ASP A 37 -1.27 1.63 -12.29
CA ASP A 37 -2.03 0.83 -11.32
C ASP A 37 -1.77 1.29 -9.89
N LEU A 38 -0.51 1.53 -9.55
CA LEU A 38 -0.13 2.09 -8.24
C LEU A 38 -0.78 3.47 -8.02
N LEU A 39 -0.66 4.37 -8.99
CA LEU A 39 -1.27 5.70 -8.93
C LEU A 39 -2.81 5.63 -8.85
N LEU A 40 -3.43 4.65 -9.52
CA LEU A 40 -4.88 4.45 -9.44
C LEU A 40 -5.30 4.06 -8.02
N VAL A 41 -4.63 3.09 -7.42
CA VAL A 41 -4.91 2.65 -6.05
C VAL A 41 -4.70 3.80 -5.06
N SER A 42 -3.60 4.52 -5.18
CA SER A 42 -3.28 5.68 -4.33
C SER A 42 -4.26 6.83 -4.53
N GLY A 43 -4.68 7.08 -5.77
CA GLY A 43 -5.68 8.11 -6.08
C GLY A 43 -7.05 7.79 -5.49
N ILE A 44 -7.50 6.53 -5.57
CA ILE A 44 -8.74 6.08 -4.93
C ILE A 44 -8.63 6.25 -3.41
N TYR A 45 -7.50 5.88 -2.82
CA TYR A 45 -7.25 6.08 -1.39
C TYR A 45 -7.34 7.57 -1.00
N LEU A 46 -6.70 8.47 -1.75
CA LEU A 46 -6.78 9.92 -1.51
C LEU A 46 -8.21 10.45 -1.57
N ILE A 47 -8.94 10.10 -2.62
CA ILE A 47 -10.31 10.57 -2.80
C ILE A 47 -11.18 10.14 -1.62
N LEU A 48 -11.06 8.88 -1.21
CA LEU A 48 -11.78 8.38 -0.04
C LEU A 48 -11.32 9.08 1.24
N TYR A 49 -10.02 9.25 1.43
CA TYR A 49 -9.45 9.93 2.59
C TYR A 49 -10.02 11.35 2.72
N PHE A 50 -9.99 12.15 1.65
CA PHE A 50 -10.57 13.50 1.66
C PHE A 50 -12.09 13.48 1.84
N PHE A 51 -12.79 12.52 1.21
CA PHE A 51 -14.23 12.36 1.40
C PHE A 51 -14.58 12.11 2.88
N PHE A 52 -13.89 11.17 3.54
CA PHE A 52 -14.11 10.90 4.97
C PHE A 52 -13.71 12.07 5.85
N PHE A 53 -12.62 12.78 5.52
CA PHE A 53 -12.23 14.00 6.22
C PHE A 53 -13.34 15.05 6.18
N ILE A 54 -13.96 15.28 5.01
CA ILE A 54 -15.07 16.23 4.85
C ILE A 54 -16.32 15.75 5.61
N VAL A 55 -16.71 14.49 5.42
CA VAL A 55 -17.92 13.92 6.05
C VAL A 55 -17.82 13.89 7.57
N LYS A 56 -16.62 13.65 8.11
CA LYS A 56 -16.36 13.59 9.56
C LYS A 56 -15.50 14.76 10.05
N TYR A 57 -15.62 15.92 9.43
CA TYR A 57 -14.77 17.08 9.69
C TYR A 57 -14.73 17.46 11.17
N SER A 58 -15.88 17.47 11.86
CA SER A 58 -15.96 17.79 13.29
C SER A 58 -15.15 16.84 14.18
N THR A 59 -15.10 15.55 13.82
CA THR A 59 -14.29 14.54 14.51
C THR A 59 -12.80 14.77 14.24
N TYR A 60 -12.40 14.91 12.98
CA TYR A 60 -10.99 15.13 12.62
C TYR A 60 -10.46 16.47 13.15
N GLN A 61 -11.30 17.51 13.23
CA GLN A 61 -10.92 18.79 13.81
C GLN A 61 -10.62 18.68 15.31
N LYS A 62 -11.36 17.85 16.06
CA LYS A 62 -11.05 17.58 17.48
C LYS A 62 -9.68 16.91 17.64
N TYR A 63 -9.39 15.90 16.80
CA TYR A 63 -8.07 15.27 16.79
C TYR A 63 -6.96 16.27 16.40
N ASN A 64 -7.19 17.12 15.40
CA ASN A 64 -6.24 18.16 15.03
C ASN A 64 -5.95 19.11 16.19
N ASN A 65 -6.98 19.56 16.90
CA ASN A 65 -6.80 20.47 18.04
C ASN A 65 -5.95 19.82 19.16
N GLN A 66 -6.14 18.53 19.44
CA GLN A 66 -5.32 17.78 20.39
C GLN A 66 -3.86 17.69 19.92
N VAL A 67 -3.64 17.29 18.66
CA VAL A 67 -2.29 17.18 18.08
C VAL A 67 -1.57 18.54 18.08
N VAL A 68 -2.27 19.62 17.74
CA VAL A 68 -1.71 20.97 17.74
C VAL A 68 -1.33 21.41 19.16
N ALA A 69 -2.16 21.10 20.17
CA ALA A 69 -1.82 21.40 21.56
C ALA A 69 -0.53 20.68 22.00
N ASP A 70 -0.40 19.39 21.66
CA ASP A 70 0.79 18.59 21.98
C ASP A 70 2.05 19.10 21.26
N LEU A 71 1.93 19.51 20.00
CA LEU A 71 3.05 20.02 19.21
C LEU A 71 3.49 21.41 19.66
N ASN A 72 2.55 22.27 20.05
CA ASN A 72 2.86 23.56 20.65
C ASN A 72 3.59 23.39 21.99
N ALA A 73 3.16 22.43 22.82
CA ALA A 73 3.86 22.11 24.08
C ALA A 73 5.32 21.65 23.85
N LYS A 74 5.62 21.09 22.67
CA LYS A 74 6.96 20.63 22.26
C LYS A 74 7.74 21.66 21.43
N ASN A 75 7.25 22.90 21.28
CA ASN A 75 7.83 23.93 20.41
C ASN A 75 8.14 23.43 18.98
N ALA A 76 7.26 22.59 18.44
CA ALA A 76 7.46 22.02 17.11
C ALA A 76 7.31 23.06 15.99
N SER A 77 8.03 22.87 14.88
CA SER A 77 7.97 23.78 13.74
C SER A 77 6.61 23.75 13.01
N GLY A 78 6.31 24.79 12.21
CA GLY A 78 5.07 24.85 11.43
C GLY A 78 4.92 23.71 10.40
N ILE A 79 6.04 23.16 9.91
CA ILE A 79 6.04 22.00 9.00
C ILE A 79 5.56 20.75 9.76
N LEU A 80 6.05 20.53 10.99
CA LEU A 80 5.60 19.43 11.83
C LEU A 80 4.10 19.53 12.15
N HIS A 81 3.58 20.74 12.36
CA HIS A 81 2.14 20.95 12.54
C HIS A 81 1.33 20.52 11.32
N PHE A 82 1.73 20.96 10.13
CA PHE A 82 1.02 20.60 8.90
C PHE A 82 1.07 19.10 8.62
N LEU A 83 2.23 18.48 8.79
CA LEU A 83 2.40 17.06 8.50
C LEU A 83 1.71 16.14 9.51
N ASN A 84 1.45 16.58 10.75
CA ASN A 84 0.79 15.74 11.75
C ASN A 84 -0.72 15.97 11.87
N THR A 85 -1.26 17.00 11.23
CA THR A 85 -2.71 17.30 11.24
C THR A 85 -3.40 16.78 9.97
N TYR A 86 -4.67 16.42 10.10
CA TYR A 86 -5.53 16.09 8.97
C TYR A 86 -5.90 17.38 8.20
N PRO A 87 -5.89 17.38 6.85
CA PRO A 87 -5.57 16.24 5.98
C PRO A 87 -4.08 16.13 5.63
N GLY A 88 -3.21 17.03 6.11
CA GLY A 88 -1.78 17.11 5.73
C GLY A 88 -0.99 15.84 6.02
N ASN A 89 -1.35 15.07 7.06
CA ASN A 89 -0.72 13.79 7.39
C ASN A 89 -0.83 12.71 6.31
N VAL A 90 -1.70 12.88 5.32
CA VAL A 90 -1.76 12.00 4.14
C VAL A 90 -0.45 12.02 3.35
N ILE A 91 0.33 13.10 3.42
CA ILE A 91 1.65 13.20 2.78
C ILE A 91 2.60 12.15 3.33
N TYR A 92 2.57 11.86 4.64
CA TYR A 92 3.40 10.80 5.21
C TYR A 92 3.04 9.45 4.60
N ILE A 93 1.75 9.15 4.44
CA ILE A 93 1.29 7.90 3.84
C ILE A 93 1.80 7.76 2.41
N PHE A 94 1.79 8.84 1.63
CA PHE A 94 2.33 8.85 0.27
C PHE A 94 3.85 8.66 0.22
N ILE A 95 4.60 9.38 1.04
CA ILE A 95 6.05 9.25 1.10
C ILE A 95 6.43 7.84 1.57
N SER A 96 5.76 7.32 2.59
CA SER A 96 5.90 5.95 3.08
C SER A 96 5.62 4.92 1.98
N LEU A 97 4.59 5.13 1.15
CA LEU A 97 4.30 4.26 0.00
C LEU A 97 5.41 4.29 -1.05
N ILE A 98 5.95 5.48 -1.36
CA ILE A 98 7.06 5.62 -2.31
C ILE A 98 8.30 4.88 -1.79
N ILE A 99 8.66 5.12 -0.53
CA ILE A 99 9.80 4.44 0.13
C ILE A 99 9.57 2.93 0.13
N PHE A 100 8.39 2.46 0.53
CA PHE A 100 8.05 1.04 0.50
C PHE A 100 8.21 0.46 -0.90
N SER A 101 7.68 1.13 -1.93
CA SER A 101 7.75 0.67 -3.32
C SER A 101 9.20 0.56 -3.80
N VAL A 102 10.01 1.59 -3.56
CA VAL A 102 11.43 1.61 -3.94
C VAL A 102 12.19 0.50 -3.22
N MET A 103 12.00 0.36 -1.91
CA MET A 103 12.67 -0.67 -1.11
C MET A 103 12.25 -2.07 -1.54
N MET A 104 10.97 -2.29 -1.80
CA MET A 104 10.48 -3.57 -2.34
C MET A 104 11.15 -3.89 -3.68
N VAL A 105 11.26 -2.93 -4.60
CA VAL A 105 11.96 -3.13 -5.88
C VAL A 105 13.41 -3.51 -5.65
N LEU A 106 14.16 -2.73 -4.86
CA LEU A 106 15.60 -2.90 -4.68
C LEU A 106 15.94 -4.20 -3.92
N VAL A 107 15.28 -4.44 -2.78
CA VAL A 107 15.58 -5.59 -1.92
C VAL A 107 15.14 -6.89 -2.58
N SER A 108 13.96 -6.93 -3.21
CA SER A 108 13.53 -8.13 -3.94
C SER A 108 14.38 -8.41 -5.18
N TYR A 109 14.90 -7.37 -5.84
CA TYR A 109 15.80 -7.54 -6.97
C TYR A 109 17.15 -8.08 -6.53
N LEU A 110 17.73 -7.54 -5.46
CA LEU A 110 18.96 -8.05 -4.85
C LEU A 110 18.78 -9.52 -4.43
N LEU A 111 17.67 -9.84 -3.76
CA LEU A 111 17.40 -11.21 -3.33
C LEU A 111 17.20 -12.16 -4.52
N SER A 112 16.54 -11.70 -5.58
CA SER A 112 16.42 -12.44 -6.83
C SER A 112 17.79 -12.72 -7.45
N PHE A 113 18.68 -11.72 -7.46
CA PHE A 113 20.03 -11.87 -7.98
C PHE A 113 20.86 -12.92 -7.21
N LEU A 114 20.63 -13.03 -5.89
CA LEU A 114 21.35 -13.97 -5.03
C LEU A 114 20.78 -15.40 -5.10
N LEU A 115 19.46 -15.55 -5.26
CA LEU A 115 18.78 -16.85 -5.17
C LEU A 115 18.47 -17.49 -6.52
N GLU A 116 18.51 -16.73 -7.62
CA GLU A 116 18.03 -17.19 -8.92
C GLU A 116 19.14 -17.31 -9.95
N THR A 117 19.03 -18.35 -10.76
CA THR A 117 20.03 -18.70 -11.80
C THR A 117 19.89 -17.85 -13.06
N GLU A 118 18.70 -17.31 -13.33
CA GLU A 118 18.45 -16.50 -14.53
C GLU A 118 18.69 -15.01 -14.27
N LYS A 119 19.39 -14.37 -15.20
CA LYS A 119 19.59 -12.91 -15.16
C LYS A 119 18.27 -12.20 -15.47
N ARG A 120 17.74 -11.51 -14.47
CA ARG A 120 16.53 -10.69 -14.60
C ARG A 120 16.88 -9.30 -15.09
N LYS A 121 16.15 -8.82 -16.10
CA LYS A 121 16.19 -7.40 -16.45
C LYS A 121 15.54 -6.60 -15.34
N PHE A 122 16.29 -5.68 -14.72
CA PHE A 122 15.82 -4.82 -13.63
C PHE A 122 14.45 -4.20 -13.94
N ALA A 123 14.29 -3.64 -15.14
CA ALA A 123 13.06 -2.99 -15.55
C ALA A 123 11.81 -3.90 -15.48
N ILE A 124 11.91 -5.14 -16.00
CA ILE A 124 10.80 -6.09 -15.93
C ILE A 124 10.52 -6.46 -14.47
N HIS A 125 11.56 -6.71 -13.67
CA HIS A 125 11.41 -7.01 -12.24
C HIS A 125 10.73 -5.87 -11.47
N SER A 126 11.10 -4.62 -11.74
CA SER A 126 10.46 -3.47 -11.13
C SER A 126 9.00 -3.32 -11.55
N ALA A 127 8.63 -3.60 -12.80
CA ALA A 127 7.24 -3.58 -13.23
C ALA A 127 6.39 -4.63 -12.48
N ILE A 128 6.89 -5.88 -12.38
CA ILE A 128 6.24 -6.97 -11.64
C ILE A 128 6.09 -6.61 -10.16
N THR A 129 7.14 -6.03 -9.57
CA THR A 129 7.17 -5.61 -8.17
C THR A 129 6.16 -4.50 -7.92
N LEU A 130 6.14 -3.45 -8.75
CA LEU A 130 5.19 -2.33 -8.62
C LEU A 130 3.74 -2.77 -8.77
N ARG A 131 3.43 -3.71 -9.67
CA ARG A 131 2.08 -4.29 -9.77
C ARG A 131 1.70 -5.07 -8.50
N SER A 132 2.64 -5.84 -7.95
CA SER A 132 2.43 -6.60 -6.71
C SER A 132 2.27 -5.67 -5.50
N VAL A 133 3.01 -4.55 -5.47
CA VAL A 133 2.83 -3.46 -4.50
C VAL A 133 1.43 -2.85 -4.65
N ALA A 134 1.01 -2.47 -5.87
CA ALA A 134 -0.33 -1.92 -6.10
C ALA A 134 -1.44 -2.87 -5.60
N THR A 135 -1.26 -4.18 -5.81
CA THR A 135 -2.13 -5.23 -5.29
C THR A 135 -2.15 -5.23 -3.75
N ALA A 136 -0.99 -5.16 -3.10
CA ALA A 136 -0.88 -5.09 -1.64
C ALA A 136 -1.65 -3.89 -1.06
N PHE A 137 -1.49 -2.70 -1.67
CA PHE A 137 -2.12 -1.47 -1.21
C PHE A 137 -3.59 -1.33 -1.63
N SER A 138 -4.10 -2.19 -2.52
CA SER A 138 -5.50 -2.17 -2.94
C SER A 138 -6.50 -2.40 -1.79
N VAL A 139 -6.03 -2.94 -0.67
CA VAL A 139 -6.78 -3.18 0.56
C VAL A 139 -6.93 -1.90 1.41
N PHE A 140 -6.06 -0.89 1.23
CA PHE A 140 -6.03 0.33 2.07
C PHE A 140 -7.32 1.17 2.02
N PRO A 141 -8.02 1.30 0.88
CA PRO A 141 -9.37 1.85 0.85
C PRO A 141 -10.33 1.22 1.86
N ILE A 142 -10.26 -0.10 2.06
CA ILE A 142 -11.10 -0.82 3.02
C ILE A 142 -10.67 -0.50 4.45
N VAL A 143 -9.35 -0.46 4.72
CA VAL A 143 -8.79 -0.05 6.02
C VAL A 143 -9.30 1.33 6.42
N LEU A 144 -9.31 2.29 5.49
CA LEU A 144 -9.81 3.64 5.72
C LEU A 144 -11.30 3.64 6.10
N ILE A 145 -12.13 2.85 5.41
CA ILE A 145 -13.56 2.71 5.74
C ILE A 145 -13.72 2.12 7.15
N VAL A 146 -13.00 1.04 7.46
CA VAL A 146 -13.06 0.38 8.77
C VAL A 146 -12.65 1.35 9.89
N ASN A 147 -11.52 2.05 9.74
CA ASN A 147 -11.04 3.03 10.71
C ASN A 147 -11.99 4.22 10.86
N SER A 148 -12.68 4.60 9.79
CA SER A 148 -13.67 5.66 9.84
C SER A 148 -14.93 5.21 10.57
N VAL A 149 -15.40 3.98 10.37
CA VAL A 149 -16.62 3.45 11.00
C VAL A 149 -16.41 3.13 12.48
N PHE A 150 -15.24 2.58 12.84
CA PHE A 150 -14.87 2.23 14.21
C PHE A 150 -13.69 3.09 14.71
N PRO A 151 -13.90 4.39 14.96
CA PRO A 151 -12.83 5.26 15.43
C PRO A 151 -12.41 4.86 16.85
N ILE A 152 -11.09 4.68 17.06
CA ILE A 152 -10.54 4.51 18.41
C ILE A 152 -10.71 5.85 19.14
N ASN A 153 -11.54 5.86 20.17
CA ASN A 153 -11.62 6.94 21.15
C ASN A 153 -11.45 6.36 22.55
N GLU A 154 -11.16 7.20 23.53
CA GLU A 154 -10.99 6.78 24.94
C GLU A 154 -12.26 6.13 25.52
N SER A 155 -13.43 6.35 24.90
CA SER A 155 -14.70 5.72 25.23
C SER A 155 -15.01 4.45 24.42
N SER A 156 -14.09 4.00 23.55
CA SER A 156 -14.27 2.82 22.72
C SER A 156 -14.18 1.60 23.62
N GLY A 157 -15.32 0.95 23.83
CA GLY A 157 -15.37 -0.29 24.60
C GLY A 157 -14.42 -1.33 24.01
N ARG A 158 -13.89 -2.21 24.86
CA ARG A 158 -12.93 -3.28 24.48
C ARG A 158 -13.37 -4.09 23.26
N PHE A 159 -14.68 -4.22 23.04
CA PHE A 159 -15.29 -4.88 21.89
C PHE A 159 -15.06 -4.15 20.54
N ALA A 160 -15.20 -2.82 20.49
CA ALA A 160 -14.95 -2.07 19.27
C ALA A 160 -13.46 -2.11 18.88
N SER A 161 -12.59 -1.99 19.88
CA SER A 161 -11.14 -2.11 19.71
C SER A 161 -10.73 -3.51 19.23
N SER A 162 -11.34 -4.58 19.77
CA SER A 162 -11.04 -5.95 19.31
C SER A 162 -11.51 -6.20 17.88
N LEU A 163 -12.71 -5.73 17.50
CA LEU A 163 -13.20 -5.81 16.11
C LEU A 163 -12.29 -5.08 15.13
N LEU A 164 -11.80 -3.90 15.53
CA LEU A 164 -10.86 -3.13 14.72
C LEU A 164 -9.55 -3.90 14.52
N VAL A 165 -8.93 -4.38 15.61
CA VAL A 165 -7.69 -5.18 15.54
C VAL A 165 -7.87 -6.43 14.67
N SER A 166 -8.97 -7.17 14.84
CA SER A 166 -9.29 -8.33 14.01
C SER A 166 -9.41 -7.96 12.53
N SER A 167 -10.05 -6.83 12.22
CA SER A 167 -10.18 -6.34 10.85
C SER A 167 -8.80 -6.01 10.25
N TRP A 168 -7.91 -5.38 11.01
CA TRP A 168 -6.55 -5.09 10.56
C TRP A 168 -5.75 -6.36 10.28
N ILE A 169 -5.85 -7.39 11.12
CA ILE A 169 -5.17 -8.68 10.90
C ILE A 169 -5.67 -9.34 9.60
N ILE A 170 -6.99 -9.37 9.39
CA ILE A 170 -7.58 -9.95 8.18
C ILE A 170 -7.13 -9.18 6.93
N LEU A 171 -7.13 -7.84 6.98
CA LEU A 171 -6.74 -6.99 5.86
C LEU A 171 -5.23 -7.09 5.57
N ALA A 172 -4.38 -7.18 6.60
CA ALA A 172 -2.95 -7.42 6.44
C ALA A 172 -2.67 -8.79 5.80
N GLY A 173 -3.37 -9.84 6.26
CA GLY A 173 -3.28 -11.18 5.67
C GLY A 173 -3.73 -11.20 4.22
N ALA A 174 -4.84 -10.55 3.89
CA ALA A 174 -5.33 -10.42 2.52
C ALA A 174 -4.33 -9.67 1.62
N SER A 175 -3.81 -8.53 2.09
CA SER A 175 -2.80 -7.73 1.38
C SER A 175 -1.55 -8.56 1.04
N TYR A 176 -1.04 -9.32 2.00
CA TYR A 176 0.10 -10.20 1.82
C TYR A 176 -0.20 -11.34 0.82
N ILE A 177 -1.29 -12.09 1.03
CA ILE A 177 -1.64 -13.24 0.18
C ILE A 177 -1.85 -12.81 -1.28
N LEU A 178 -2.57 -11.72 -1.51
CA LEU A 178 -2.85 -11.21 -2.85
C LEU A 178 -1.58 -10.72 -3.55
N SER A 179 -0.70 -10.00 -2.84
CA SER A 179 0.53 -9.47 -3.42
C SER A 179 1.56 -10.56 -3.74
N VAL A 180 1.74 -11.54 -2.83
CA VAL A 180 2.57 -12.74 -3.09
C VAL A 180 2.07 -13.47 -4.33
N ARG A 181 0.76 -13.70 -4.42
CA ARG A 181 0.14 -14.39 -5.56
C ARG A 181 0.39 -13.63 -6.86
N SER A 182 0.18 -12.31 -6.86
CA SER A 182 0.47 -11.47 -8.03
C SER A 182 1.92 -11.64 -8.49
N TYR A 183 2.86 -11.52 -7.55
CA TYR A 183 4.28 -11.63 -7.82
C TYR A 183 4.66 -13.00 -8.40
N MET A 184 4.10 -14.08 -7.84
CA MET A 184 4.35 -15.45 -8.30
C MET A 184 3.82 -15.71 -9.70
N ILE A 185 2.62 -15.24 -10.02
CA ILE A 185 2.00 -15.44 -11.35
C ILE A 185 2.87 -14.76 -12.42
N ASP A 186 3.30 -13.53 -12.16
CA ASP A 186 4.06 -12.74 -13.12
C ASP A 186 5.50 -13.27 -13.30
N ASN A 187 6.18 -13.65 -12.22
CA ASN A 187 7.51 -14.25 -12.32
C ASN A 187 7.49 -15.61 -13.04
N ALA A 188 6.48 -16.44 -12.77
CA ALA A 188 6.33 -17.72 -13.46
C ALA A 188 6.09 -17.52 -14.97
N SER A 189 5.33 -16.49 -15.34
CA SER A 189 5.05 -16.20 -16.75
C SER A 189 6.22 -15.56 -17.50
N MET A 190 6.96 -14.66 -16.87
CA MET A 190 8.02 -13.88 -17.52
C MET A 190 9.39 -14.57 -17.49
N TYR A 191 9.66 -15.37 -16.47
CA TYR A 191 10.97 -15.99 -16.23
C TYR A 191 10.89 -17.51 -16.01
N GLY A 192 9.72 -18.13 -16.19
CA GLY A 192 9.56 -19.58 -15.95
C GLY A 192 9.85 -20.02 -14.51
N GLN A 193 9.90 -19.09 -13.55
CA GLN A 193 10.42 -19.38 -12.21
C GLN A 193 9.46 -20.29 -11.42
N PRO A 194 9.98 -21.25 -10.63
CA PRO A 194 9.18 -21.99 -9.67
C PRO A 194 8.48 -21.05 -8.68
N LYS A 195 7.15 -21.13 -8.65
CA LYS A 195 6.25 -20.35 -7.78
C LYS A 195 6.71 -20.24 -6.33
N ARG A 196 7.21 -21.34 -5.74
CA ARG A 196 7.70 -21.37 -4.36
C ARG A 196 8.89 -20.43 -4.12
N ARG A 197 9.81 -20.32 -5.08
CA ARG A 197 10.97 -19.43 -4.97
C ARG A 197 10.55 -17.97 -5.11
N SER A 198 9.66 -17.66 -6.07
CA SER A 198 9.09 -16.31 -6.20
C SER A 198 8.40 -15.86 -4.92
N ALA A 199 7.69 -16.78 -4.23
CA ALA A 199 7.07 -16.48 -2.95
C ALA A 199 8.12 -16.06 -1.90
N ILE A 200 9.21 -16.81 -1.74
CA ILE A 200 10.29 -16.48 -0.79
C ILE A 200 10.91 -15.11 -1.12
N VAL A 201 11.18 -14.87 -2.41
CA VAL A 201 11.75 -13.62 -2.90
C VAL A 201 10.84 -12.41 -2.65
N TRP A 202 9.52 -12.61 -2.57
CA TRP A 202 8.58 -11.55 -2.18
C TRP A 202 8.44 -11.41 -0.67
N THR A 203 8.27 -12.53 0.02
CA THR A 203 7.95 -12.60 1.45
C THR A 203 9.05 -11.97 2.30
N ILE A 204 10.33 -12.29 2.04
CA ILE A 204 11.44 -11.76 2.83
C ILE A 204 11.49 -10.22 2.74
N PRO A 205 11.56 -9.59 1.54
CA PRO A 205 11.50 -8.14 1.42
C PRO A 205 10.23 -7.54 2.01
N PHE A 206 9.06 -8.15 1.80
CA PHE A 206 7.80 -7.63 2.33
C PHE A 206 7.85 -7.50 3.85
N TYR A 207 8.28 -8.55 4.55
CA TYR A 207 8.44 -8.49 6.01
C TYR A 207 9.58 -7.56 6.44
N THR A 208 10.73 -7.57 5.77
CA THR A 208 11.87 -6.71 6.12
C THR A 208 11.52 -5.23 5.97
N VAL A 209 10.89 -4.84 4.87
CA VAL A 209 10.52 -3.44 4.61
C VAL A 209 9.41 -2.99 5.56
N LEU A 210 8.41 -3.84 5.84
CA LEU A 210 7.40 -3.53 6.86
C LEU A 210 8.03 -3.35 8.24
N ASN A 211 8.90 -4.28 8.68
CA ASN A 211 9.58 -4.16 9.97
C ASN A 211 10.48 -2.93 10.03
N PHE A 212 11.15 -2.55 8.94
CA PHE A 212 11.92 -1.31 8.89
C PHE A 212 11.01 -0.09 9.08
N MET A 213 9.87 -0.03 8.38
CA MET A 213 8.93 1.07 8.49
C MET A 213 8.28 1.17 9.88
N PHE A 214 7.97 0.04 10.52
CA PHE A 214 7.45 0.04 11.89
C PHE A 214 8.53 0.24 12.94
N GLY A 215 9.73 -0.32 12.76
CA GLY A 215 10.85 -0.21 13.69
C GLY A 215 11.39 1.22 13.81
N VAL A 216 11.26 2.03 12.76
CA VAL A 216 11.52 3.49 12.81
C VAL A 216 10.44 4.24 13.60
N ILE A 217 9.25 3.66 13.80
CA ILE A 217 8.17 4.28 14.57
C ILE A 217 8.30 3.96 16.08
N PHE A 218 8.89 2.81 16.43
CA PHE A 218 8.99 2.33 17.82
C PHE A 218 10.34 2.59 18.50
N ASN A 219 11.37 3.05 17.76
CA ASN A 219 12.66 3.51 18.28
C ASN A 219 12.82 5.01 18.03
#